data_AF-A0A8G2CMR3-F1
#
_entry.id   AF-A0A8G2CMR3-F1
#
_cell.length_a   1.000
_cell.length_b   1.000
_cell.length_c   1.000
_cell.angle_alpha   90.00
_cell.angle_beta   90.00
_cell.angle_gamma   90.00
#
_symmetry.space_group_name_H-M   'P 1'
#
loop_
_entity.id
_entity.type
_entity.pdbx_description
1 polymer ?
#
loop_
_entity_poly.entity_id
_entity_poly.type
_entity_poly.pdbx_seq_one_letter_code
_entity_poly.pdbx_strand_id
1 'polypeptide(L)'
;MARLQHLIPSVCRPAHPAALDREDAGTRLSVIADARGVCAICQASGGWLDLYFIDSDAMNFERGNLVAACPLCRACQGLHRSHAAVEFLPVWAPEIPQCAINRLTRLLHQRLIIAGETPVIDQRHRPALDDQATRDLISTYLALANRNARLGIILGGYPPTARDLVTLFYAADPGRGICPAKLSAGLRLLPLGRYVVDGTDRYAEALGVQPPAKGEAQTNTNTETDNKTNTGTNIKTAQEAV
;
A
#
# COMPACT_ATOMS: atom_id res chain seq x y z
N MET A 1 8.49 -20.60 -11.81
CA MET A 1 8.08 -19.36 -11.09
C MET A 1 8.81 -19.25 -9.74
N ALA A 2 10.15 -19.29 -9.74
CA ALA A 2 10.96 -19.21 -8.52
C ALA A 2 11.81 -17.92 -8.54
N ARG A 3 11.88 -17.23 -7.39
CA ARG A 3 12.83 -16.15 -7.01
C ARG A 3 12.59 -14.69 -7.43
N LEU A 4 11.34 -14.23 -7.59
CA LEU A 4 11.08 -12.76 -7.52
C LEU A 4 10.97 -12.24 -6.06
N GLN A 5 10.83 -13.13 -5.06
CA GLN A 5 10.62 -12.74 -3.66
C GLN A 5 11.86 -12.17 -2.96
N HIS A 6 13.06 -12.35 -3.54
CA HIS A 6 14.33 -11.81 -3.01
C HIS A 6 14.84 -10.59 -3.77
N LEU A 7 14.15 -10.18 -4.85
CA LEU A 7 14.38 -8.88 -5.45
C LEU A 7 13.73 -7.85 -4.52
N ILE A 8 14.44 -7.49 -3.45
CA ILE A 8 14.43 -6.11 -3.02
C ILE A 8 14.97 -5.39 -4.23
N PRO A 9 14.13 -4.70 -5.02
CA PRO A 9 14.60 -4.07 -6.22
C PRO A 9 15.67 -3.08 -5.79
N SER A 10 16.69 -2.89 -6.62
CA SER A 10 17.51 -1.70 -6.51
C SER A 10 16.54 -0.50 -6.60
N VAL A 11 16.11 0.01 -5.45
CA VAL A 11 14.93 0.89 -5.30
C VAL A 11 15.10 2.18 -6.08
N CYS A 12 16.30 2.48 -6.52
CA CYS A 12 16.63 3.77 -7.09
C CYS A 12 17.68 3.58 -8.16
N ARG A 13 17.22 3.29 -9.38
CA ARG A 13 17.89 3.87 -10.54
C ARG A 13 16.89 4.86 -11.14
N PRO A 14 17.22 6.15 -11.26
CA PRO A 14 16.36 7.08 -11.95
C PRO A 14 16.14 6.59 -13.38
N ALA A 15 14.88 6.55 -13.81
CA ALA A 15 14.59 6.48 -15.23
C ALA A 15 15.03 7.83 -15.82
N HIS A 16 15.92 7.81 -16.82
CA HIS A 16 16.24 9.03 -17.56
C HIS A 16 14.94 9.55 -18.22
N PRO A 17 14.64 10.86 -18.23
CA PRO A 17 13.38 11.39 -18.79
C PRO A 17 13.08 10.93 -20.22
N ALA A 18 14.14 10.75 -21.03
CA ALA A 18 14.05 10.22 -22.40
C ALA A 18 13.56 8.76 -22.53
N ALA A 19 13.44 8.02 -21.41
CA ALA A 19 12.92 6.66 -21.38
C ALA A 19 11.39 6.61 -21.51
N LEU A 20 10.69 7.69 -21.15
CA LEU A 20 9.23 7.73 -21.15
C LEU A 20 8.64 7.81 -22.56
N ASP A 21 9.38 8.36 -23.54
CA ASP A 21 8.91 8.55 -24.91
C ASP A 21 9.19 7.34 -25.84
N ARG A 22 9.92 6.34 -25.36
CA ARG A 22 10.37 5.17 -26.16
C ARG A 22 9.61 3.89 -25.85
N GLU A 23 8.57 3.95 -25.03
CA GLU A 23 7.80 2.77 -24.68
C GLU A 23 7.13 2.17 -25.92
N ASP A 24 7.52 0.94 -26.27
CA ASP A 24 6.81 0.16 -27.28
C ASP A 24 5.46 -0.27 -26.70
N ALA A 25 4.41 0.43 -27.12
CA ALA A 25 3.03 0.15 -26.73
C ALA A 25 2.64 -1.32 -26.96
N GLY A 26 3.20 -1.98 -27.99
CA GLY A 26 2.97 -3.40 -28.25
C GLY A 26 3.53 -4.29 -27.15
N THR A 27 4.79 -4.07 -26.77
CA THR A 27 5.44 -4.77 -25.67
C THR A 27 4.70 -4.55 -24.34
N ARG A 28 4.33 -3.30 -24.02
CA ARG A 28 3.55 -2.95 -22.83
C ARG A 28 2.26 -3.76 -22.74
N LEU A 29 1.45 -3.72 -23.80
CA LEU A 29 0.15 -4.41 -23.84
C LEU A 29 0.32 -5.92 -23.69
N SER A 30 1.33 -6.51 -24.33
CA SER A 30 1.59 -7.95 -24.25
C SER A 30 1.94 -8.42 -22.83
N VAL A 31 2.84 -7.71 -22.14
CA VAL A 31 3.27 -8.05 -20.77
C VAL A 31 2.11 -7.90 -19.78
N ILE A 32 1.31 -6.84 -19.92
CA ILE A 32 0.14 -6.61 -19.06
C ILE A 32 -0.94 -7.67 -19.32
N ALA A 33 -1.19 -8.04 -20.57
CA ALA A 33 -2.15 -9.09 -20.92
C ALA A 33 -1.75 -10.45 -20.35
N ASP A 34 -0.46 -10.81 -20.44
CA ASP A 34 0.08 -12.07 -19.92
C ASP A 34 -0.10 -12.20 -18.39
N ALA A 35 -0.10 -11.08 -17.68
CA ALA A 35 -0.24 -11.05 -16.23
C ALA A 35 -1.66 -11.32 -15.72
N ARG A 36 -2.66 -11.36 -16.62
CA ARG A 36 -4.08 -11.69 -16.30
C ARG A 36 -4.64 -10.87 -15.12
N GLY A 37 -4.27 -9.59 -15.04
CA GLY A 37 -4.74 -8.70 -13.99
C GLY A 37 -4.12 -8.95 -12.60
N VAL A 38 -3.00 -9.69 -12.52
CA VAL A 38 -2.27 -9.94 -11.26
C VAL A 38 -0.91 -9.26 -11.28
N CYS A 39 -0.59 -8.53 -10.22
CA CYS A 39 0.73 -7.93 -10.03
C CYS A 39 1.79 -9.02 -9.79
N ALA A 40 2.83 -9.08 -10.62
CA ALA A 40 3.92 -10.05 -10.49
C ALA A 40 4.73 -9.89 -9.19
N ILE A 41 4.72 -8.69 -8.58
CA ILE A 41 5.51 -8.36 -7.38
C ILE A 41 4.74 -8.70 -6.10
N CYS A 42 3.57 -8.07 -5.88
CA CYS A 42 2.81 -8.24 -4.64
C CYS A 42 1.65 -9.24 -4.75
N GLN A 43 1.40 -9.81 -5.93
CA GLN A 43 0.35 -10.81 -6.18
C GLN A 43 -1.07 -10.29 -5.90
N ALA A 44 -1.26 -8.98 -5.81
CA ALA A 44 -2.58 -8.39 -5.76
C ALA A 44 -3.24 -8.44 -7.15
N SER A 45 -4.53 -8.75 -7.17
CA SER A 45 -5.34 -8.79 -8.38
C SER A 45 -6.21 -7.53 -8.54
N GLY A 46 -6.62 -7.30 -9.79
CA GLY A 46 -7.53 -6.22 -10.17
C GLY A 46 -6.88 -4.84 -10.24
N GLY A 47 -7.65 -3.85 -10.71
CA GLY A 47 -7.16 -2.48 -10.89
C GLY A 47 -6.12 -2.36 -12.00
N TRP A 48 -5.36 -1.27 -11.96
CA TRP A 48 -4.37 -0.95 -12.98
C TRP A 48 -3.11 -1.79 -12.83
N LEU A 49 -2.53 -2.14 -13.97
CA LEU A 49 -1.18 -2.70 -14.07
C LEU A 49 -0.33 -1.81 -14.98
N ASP A 50 0.96 -1.81 -14.71
CA ASP A 50 1.97 -1.03 -15.41
C ASP A 50 3.24 -1.85 -15.60
N LEU A 51 4.14 -1.41 -16.49
CA LEU A 51 5.44 -2.06 -16.70
C LEU A 51 6.39 -1.78 -15.55
N TYR A 52 7.02 -2.84 -15.07
CA TYR A 52 8.07 -2.83 -14.07
C TYR A 52 9.35 -3.40 -14.65
N PHE A 53 10.46 -2.69 -14.50
CA PHE A 53 11.77 -3.06 -15.04
C PHE A 53 12.59 -3.79 -13.98
N ILE A 54 12.88 -5.08 -14.13
CA ILE A 54 13.53 -5.89 -13.08
C ILE A 54 14.91 -5.33 -12.70
N ASP A 55 15.68 -4.87 -13.67
CA ASP A 55 17.00 -4.27 -13.50
C ASP A 55 16.98 -2.77 -13.13
N SER A 56 15.79 -2.19 -12.99
CA SER A 56 15.54 -0.76 -12.79
C SER A 56 16.06 0.14 -13.93
N ASP A 57 16.41 -0.40 -15.10
CA ASP A 57 16.76 0.36 -16.30
C ASP A 57 15.52 0.55 -17.19
N ALA A 58 14.95 1.75 -17.15
CA ALA A 58 13.76 2.11 -17.94
C ALA A 58 14.01 2.14 -19.46
N MET A 59 15.26 1.98 -19.91
CA MET A 59 15.59 1.84 -21.32
C MET A 59 15.65 0.37 -21.78
N ASN A 60 15.69 -0.59 -20.84
CA ASN A 60 15.80 -2.01 -21.16
C ASN A 60 14.42 -2.66 -21.30
N PHE A 61 13.88 -2.63 -22.52
CA PHE A 61 12.59 -3.22 -22.88
C PHE A 61 12.66 -4.70 -23.27
N GLU A 62 13.76 -5.40 -22.97
CA GLU A 62 13.82 -6.85 -23.18
C GLU A 62 12.68 -7.54 -22.41
N ARG A 63 11.94 -8.44 -23.08
CA ARG A 63 10.76 -9.08 -22.46
C ARG A 63 11.07 -9.80 -21.15
N GLY A 64 12.29 -10.34 -21.00
CA GLY A 64 12.75 -10.98 -19.76
C GLY A 64 13.01 -10.01 -18.60
N ASN A 65 13.17 -8.72 -18.89
CA ASN A 65 13.35 -7.65 -17.92
C ASN A 65 12.03 -6.98 -17.49
N LEU A 66 10.92 -7.28 -18.17
CA LEU A 66 9.64 -6.63 -17.95
C LEU A 66 8.66 -7.55 -17.22
N VAL A 67 8.00 -7.01 -16.20
CA VAL A 67 6.85 -7.66 -15.55
C VAL A 67 5.72 -6.68 -15.34
N ALA A 68 4.48 -7.17 -15.28
CA ALA A 68 3.35 -6.32 -14.92
C ALA A 68 3.30 -6.14 -13.40
N ALA A 69 3.21 -4.89 -12.94
CA ALA A 69 3.11 -4.56 -11.52
C ALA A 69 1.96 -3.58 -11.26
N CYS A 70 1.38 -3.65 -10.06
CA CYS A 70 0.41 -2.65 -9.64
C CYS A 70 1.08 -1.29 -9.40
N PRO A 71 0.33 -0.17 -9.46
CA PRO A 71 0.84 1.18 -9.24
C PRO A 71 1.72 1.34 -8.00
N LEU A 72 1.35 0.70 -6.89
CA LEU A 72 2.10 0.78 -5.63
C LEU A 72 3.48 0.14 -5.76
N CYS A 73 3.59 -1.00 -6.44
CA CYS A 73 4.88 -1.65 -6.67
C CYS A 73 5.70 -0.88 -7.71
N ARG A 74 5.06 -0.40 -8.78
CA ARG A 74 5.71 0.39 -9.82
C ARG A 74 6.28 1.70 -9.29
N ALA A 75 5.53 2.41 -8.46
CA ALA A 75 5.92 3.70 -7.95
C ALA A 75 7.12 3.60 -6.98
N CYS A 76 7.41 2.42 -6.40
CA CYS A 76 8.66 2.19 -5.67
C CYS A 76 9.93 2.37 -6.52
N GLN A 77 9.88 2.17 -7.85
CA GLN A 77 11.03 2.46 -8.75
C GLN A 77 11.15 3.95 -9.10
N GLY A 78 10.10 4.72 -8.84
CA GLY A 78 9.97 6.11 -9.24
C GLY A 78 10.19 7.10 -8.09
N LEU A 79 11.00 6.77 -7.07
CA LEU A 79 11.13 7.64 -5.89
C LEU A 79 11.63 9.06 -6.23
N HIS A 80 12.34 9.23 -7.35
CA HIS A 80 12.80 10.52 -7.87
C HIS A 80 11.67 11.41 -8.44
N ARG A 81 10.45 10.87 -8.62
CA ARG A 81 9.30 11.66 -9.08
C ARG A 81 8.99 12.79 -8.10
N SER A 82 8.58 13.93 -8.62
CA SER A 82 8.18 15.12 -7.83
C SER A 82 7.12 14.82 -6.76
N HIS A 83 6.22 13.87 -7.06
CA HIS A 83 5.09 13.47 -6.21
C HIS A 83 5.40 12.32 -5.24
N ALA A 84 6.59 11.74 -5.25
CA ALA A 84 6.90 10.57 -4.40
C ALA A 84 6.65 10.83 -2.90
N ALA A 85 6.88 12.07 -2.43
CA ALA A 85 6.65 12.47 -1.05
C ALA A 85 5.18 12.51 -0.63
N VAL A 86 4.24 12.63 -1.57
CA VAL A 86 2.79 12.54 -1.27
C VAL A 86 2.23 11.14 -1.54
N GLU A 87 3.00 10.27 -2.20
CA GLU A 87 2.60 8.89 -2.52
C GLU A 87 3.14 7.89 -1.50
N PHE A 88 4.26 8.19 -0.85
CA PHE A 88 4.94 7.27 0.06
C PHE A 88 5.47 7.93 1.33
N LEU A 89 5.33 7.18 2.42
CA LEU A 89 5.99 7.43 3.69
C LEU A 89 7.10 6.39 3.89
N PRO A 90 8.37 6.81 4.02
CA PRO A 90 9.45 5.92 4.42
C PRO A 90 9.21 5.30 5.79
N VAL A 91 9.39 3.99 5.95
CA VAL A 91 9.27 3.31 7.25
C VAL A 91 10.40 2.33 7.46
N TRP A 92 10.74 2.06 8.73
CA TRP A 92 11.65 0.98 9.07
C TRP A 92 10.87 -0.29 9.45
N ALA A 93 10.94 -1.31 8.60
CA ALA A 93 10.25 -2.59 8.75
C ALA A 93 11.08 -3.74 8.14
N PRO A 94 12.22 -4.12 8.77
CA PRO A 94 13.09 -5.18 8.27
C PRO A 94 12.41 -6.55 8.17
N GLU A 95 11.45 -6.83 9.03
CA GLU A 95 10.71 -8.07 9.09
C GLU A 95 9.60 -8.20 8.04
N ILE A 96 9.24 -7.10 7.36
CA ILE A 96 8.17 -7.09 6.35
C ILE A 96 8.77 -6.75 4.99
N PRO A 97 8.69 -7.63 3.98
CA PRO A 97 9.16 -7.31 2.64
C PRO A 97 8.27 -6.24 1.98
N GLN A 98 8.84 -5.46 1.05
CA GLN A 98 8.11 -4.37 0.38
C GLN A 98 6.84 -4.86 -0.33
N CYS A 99 6.87 -6.05 -0.93
CA CYS A 99 5.70 -6.64 -1.59
C CYS A 99 4.55 -6.90 -0.61
N ALA A 100 4.85 -7.30 0.63
CA ALA A 100 3.85 -7.53 1.67
C ALA A 100 3.26 -6.20 2.17
N ILE A 101 4.09 -5.15 2.35
CA ILE A 101 3.59 -3.79 2.65
C ILE A 101 2.63 -3.33 1.56
N ASN A 102 3.05 -3.41 0.29
CA ASN A 102 2.21 -2.97 -0.83
C ASN A 102 0.89 -3.75 -0.90
N ARG A 103 0.91 -5.06 -0.67
CA ARG A 103 -0.30 -5.89 -0.65
C ARG A 103 -1.22 -5.54 0.52
N LEU A 104 -0.67 -5.45 1.73
CA LEU A 104 -1.42 -5.14 2.94
C LEU A 104 -2.07 -3.76 2.84
N THR A 105 -1.27 -2.74 2.52
CA THR A 105 -1.77 -1.36 2.38
C THR A 105 -2.83 -1.25 1.29
N ARG A 106 -2.65 -1.95 0.16
CA ARG A 106 -3.68 -2.02 -0.87
C ARG A 106 -5.00 -2.58 -0.31
N LEU A 107 -4.96 -3.71 0.40
CA LEU A 107 -6.15 -4.31 0.98
C LEU A 107 -6.82 -3.37 1.98
N LEU A 108 -6.04 -2.71 2.86
CA LEU A 108 -6.57 -1.72 3.81
C LEU A 108 -7.28 -0.58 3.06
N HIS A 109 -6.63 0.03 2.08
CA HIS A 109 -7.19 1.14 1.32
C HIS A 109 -8.42 0.74 0.50
N GLN A 110 -8.44 -0.45 -0.10
CA GLN A 110 -9.62 -0.96 -0.79
C GLN A 110 -10.81 -1.12 0.16
N ARG A 111 -10.57 -1.67 1.37
CA ARG A 111 -11.62 -1.83 2.38
C ARG A 111 -12.15 -0.49 2.88
N LEU A 112 -11.28 0.49 3.07
CA LEU A 112 -11.67 1.86 3.43
C LEU A 112 -12.53 2.49 2.34
N ILE A 113 -12.12 2.42 1.07
CA ILE A 113 -12.92 2.95 -0.05
C ILE A 113 -14.31 2.28 -0.11
N ILE A 114 -14.39 0.96 0.10
CA ILE A 114 -15.67 0.23 0.15
C ILE A 114 -16.54 0.69 1.32
N ALA A 115 -15.94 1.01 2.46
CA ALA A 115 -16.62 1.58 3.62
C ALA A 115 -16.99 3.06 3.43
N GLY A 116 -16.68 3.68 2.28
CA GLY A 116 -16.93 5.10 2.04
C GLY A 116 -15.90 6.04 2.67
N GLU A 117 -14.78 5.50 3.15
CA GLU A 117 -13.67 6.26 3.71
C GLU A 117 -12.64 6.66 2.65
N THR A 118 -11.85 7.70 2.96
CA THR A 118 -10.69 8.06 2.15
C THR A 118 -9.51 7.10 2.42
N PRO A 119 -8.76 6.67 1.38
CA PRO A 119 -7.54 5.90 1.56
C PRO A 119 -6.36 6.76 2.06
N VAL A 120 -6.50 8.09 2.07
CA VAL A 120 -5.48 9.02 2.58
C VAL A 120 -5.67 9.17 4.09
N ILE A 121 -4.89 8.40 4.85
CA ILE A 121 -4.96 8.38 6.31
C ILE A 121 -3.76 9.13 6.89
N ASP A 122 -4.05 10.14 7.71
CA ASP A 122 -3.06 10.85 8.54
C ASP A 122 -3.36 10.66 10.03
N GLN A 123 -2.50 11.18 10.91
CA GLN A 123 -2.65 11.05 12.37
C GLN A 123 -3.90 11.74 12.94
N ARG A 124 -4.53 12.64 12.18
CA ARG A 124 -5.73 13.39 12.59
C ARG A 124 -6.99 12.84 11.93
N HIS A 125 -6.86 11.81 11.09
CA HIS A 125 -7.96 11.21 10.37
C HIS A 125 -9.03 10.72 11.34
N ARG A 126 -10.26 11.18 11.12
CA ARG A 126 -11.45 10.73 11.85
C ARG A 126 -12.29 9.90 10.89
N PRO A 127 -12.65 8.65 11.25
CA PRO A 127 -13.58 7.85 10.45
C PRO A 127 -14.88 8.62 10.22
N ALA A 128 -15.40 8.57 9.00
CA ALA A 128 -16.77 8.97 8.68
C ALA A 128 -17.79 7.98 9.26
N LEU A 129 -17.48 6.68 9.25
CA LEU A 129 -18.25 5.64 9.91
C LEU A 129 -17.59 5.24 11.24
N ASP A 130 -18.32 5.40 12.35
CA ASP A 130 -17.84 5.04 13.68
C ASP A 130 -18.08 3.55 14.01
N ASP A 131 -17.65 2.66 13.12
CA ASP A 131 -17.70 1.21 13.33
C ASP A 131 -16.32 0.63 13.70
N GLN A 132 -16.33 -0.51 14.41
CA GLN A 132 -15.10 -1.11 14.91
C GLN A 132 -14.17 -1.59 13.79
N ALA A 133 -14.72 -2.12 12.69
CA ALA A 133 -13.90 -2.64 11.60
C ALA A 133 -13.13 -1.51 10.91
N THR A 134 -13.79 -0.37 10.67
CA THR A 134 -13.13 0.83 10.11
C THR A 134 -12.05 1.37 11.05
N ARG A 135 -12.32 1.43 12.36
CA ARG A 135 -11.30 1.81 13.36
C ARG A 135 -10.10 0.88 13.37
N ASP A 136 -10.31 -0.43 13.21
CA ASP A 136 -9.23 -1.43 13.18
C ASP A 136 -8.37 -1.29 11.91
N LEU A 137 -8.97 -1.01 10.76
CA LEU A 137 -8.26 -0.76 9.51
C LEU A 137 -7.36 0.48 9.61
N ILE A 138 -7.91 1.60 10.12
CA ILE A 138 -7.17 2.85 10.33
C ILE A 138 -6.05 2.64 11.35
N SER A 139 -6.33 1.98 12.47
CA SER A 139 -5.34 1.70 13.51
C SER A 139 -4.19 0.82 13.00
N THR A 140 -4.51 -0.19 12.18
CA THR A 140 -3.51 -1.05 11.54
C THR A 140 -2.59 -0.24 10.61
N TYR A 141 -3.16 0.65 9.79
CA TYR A 141 -2.38 1.52 8.93
C TYR A 141 -1.50 2.48 9.74
N LEU A 142 -2.04 3.15 10.76
CA LEU A 142 -1.30 4.08 11.60
C LEU A 142 -0.16 3.39 12.36
N ALA A 143 -0.35 2.13 12.78
CA ALA A 143 0.72 1.33 13.39
C ALA A 143 1.90 1.10 12.42
N LEU A 144 1.63 0.90 11.13
CA LEU A 144 2.68 0.84 10.10
C LEU A 144 3.33 2.21 9.90
N ALA A 145 2.52 3.28 9.81
CA ALA A 145 3.02 4.64 9.59
C ALA A 145 3.93 5.12 10.73
N ASN A 146 3.61 4.77 11.98
CA ASN A 146 4.42 5.12 13.16
C ASN A 146 5.84 4.54 13.12
N ARG A 147 6.11 3.56 12.25
CA ARG A 147 7.48 3.04 12.02
C ARG A 147 8.39 4.02 11.28
N ASN A 148 7.86 5.11 10.73
CA ASN A 148 8.66 6.24 10.21
C ASN A 148 9.49 6.90 11.32
N ALA A 149 8.96 7.00 12.55
CA ALA A 149 9.70 7.55 13.69
C ALA A 149 10.97 6.74 13.99
N ARG A 150 10.89 5.40 13.89
CA ARG A 150 12.05 4.52 14.07
C ARG A 150 13.13 4.73 13.02
N LEU A 151 12.73 5.02 11.77
CA LEU A 151 13.67 5.35 10.71
C LEU A 151 14.45 6.64 11.02
N GLY A 152 13.79 7.67 11.56
CA GLY A 152 14.45 8.90 12.01
C GLY A 152 15.56 8.63 13.03
N ILE A 153 15.28 7.79 14.04
CA ILE A 153 16.28 7.38 15.04
C ILE A 153 17.49 6.69 14.39
N ILE A 154 17.26 5.80 13.43
CA ILE A 154 18.33 5.07 12.72
C ILE A 154 19.20 6.01 11.87
N LEU A 155 18.58 7.06 11.31
CA LEU A 155 19.27 8.09 10.53
C LEU A 155 19.89 9.19 11.41
N GLY A 156 19.75 9.10 12.74
CA GLY A 156 20.33 10.07 13.67
C GLY A 156 19.63 11.42 13.70
N GLY A 157 18.34 11.49 13.36
CA GLY A 157 17.62 12.75 13.27
C GLY A 157 16.10 12.62 13.15
N TYR A 158 15.51 13.52 12.36
CA TYR A 158 14.07 13.56 12.14
C TYR A 158 13.62 12.46 11.17
N PRO A 159 12.34 12.02 11.27
CA PRO A 159 11.80 11.06 10.33
C PRO A 159 11.85 11.59 8.89
N PRO A 160 12.46 10.86 7.93
CA PRO A 160 12.66 11.36 6.58
C PRO A 160 11.38 11.27 5.75
N THR A 161 11.26 12.17 4.77
CA THR A 161 10.32 12.06 3.65
C THR A 161 10.91 11.19 2.53
N ALA A 162 10.07 10.78 1.57
CA ALA A 162 10.55 10.07 0.38
C ALA A 162 11.57 10.90 -0.41
N ARG A 163 11.42 12.23 -0.43
CA ARG A 163 12.38 13.14 -1.09
C ARG A 163 13.72 13.15 -0.39
N ASP A 164 13.73 13.15 0.95
CA ASP A 164 14.98 13.12 1.73
C ASP A 164 15.77 11.84 1.47
N LEU A 165 15.09 10.70 1.28
CA LEU A 165 15.74 9.45 0.89
C LEU A 165 16.44 9.54 -0.46
N VAL A 166 15.79 10.14 -1.46
CA VAL A 166 16.39 10.33 -2.79
C VAL A 166 17.68 11.13 -2.67
N THR A 167 17.63 12.25 -1.95
CA THR A 167 18.83 13.08 -1.67
C THR A 167 19.91 12.26 -0.99
N LEU A 168 19.55 11.47 0.02
CA LEU A 168 20.49 10.62 0.75
C LEU A 168 21.12 9.55 -0.14
N PHE A 169 20.35 8.95 -1.05
CA PHE A 169 20.86 7.92 -1.96
C PHE A 169 21.82 8.49 -2.99
N TYR A 170 21.53 9.66 -3.57
CA TYR A 170 22.47 10.34 -4.46
C TYR A 170 23.70 10.87 -3.74
N ALA A 171 23.58 11.27 -2.47
CA ALA A 171 24.74 11.63 -1.67
C ALA A 171 25.66 10.42 -1.41
N ALA A 172 25.09 9.22 -1.28
CA ALA A 172 25.84 7.98 -1.04
C ALA A 172 26.44 7.37 -2.32
N ASP A 173 25.72 7.41 -3.44
CA ASP A 173 26.19 6.97 -4.76
C ASP A 173 25.65 7.93 -5.83
N PRO A 174 26.40 8.98 -6.21
CA PRO A 174 25.94 9.98 -7.17
C PRO A 174 25.64 9.41 -8.57
N GLY A 175 26.33 8.33 -8.96
CA GLY A 175 26.22 7.76 -10.30
C GLY A 175 25.04 6.82 -10.46
N ARG A 176 24.61 6.18 -9.37
CA ARG A 176 23.55 5.16 -9.43
C ARG A 176 22.34 5.49 -8.57
N GLY A 177 22.48 6.35 -7.57
CA GLY A 177 21.43 6.70 -6.62
C GLY A 177 20.98 5.49 -5.79
N ILE A 178 21.87 4.52 -5.53
CA ILE A 178 21.49 3.25 -4.89
C ILE A 178 21.25 3.44 -3.39
N CYS A 179 20.19 2.79 -2.88
CA CYS A 179 19.93 2.71 -1.46
C CYS A 179 21.12 2.05 -0.73
N PRO A 180 21.73 2.71 0.27
CA PRO A 180 22.83 2.15 1.04
C PRO A 180 22.46 0.78 1.64
N ALA A 181 23.39 -0.17 1.61
CA ALA A 181 23.15 -1.54 2.10
C ALA A 181 22.63 -1.61 3.56
N LYS A 182 23.06 -0.66 4.40
CA LYS A 182 22.56 -0.55 5.79
C LYS A 182 21.06 -0.23 5.84
N LEU A 183 20.57 0.56 4.89
CA LEU A 183 19.16 0.94 4.81
C LEU A 183 18.33 -0.12 4.06
N SER A 184 18.87 -0.76 3.03
CA SER A 184 18.13 -1.78 2.26
C SER A 184 17.64 -2.95 3.12
N ALA A 185 18.31 -3.24 4.23
CA ALA A 185 17.90 -4.26 5.20
C ALA A 185 16.50 -3.99 5.79
N GLY A 186 16.13 -2.73 6.06
CA GLY A 186 14.90 -2.41 6.79
C GLY A 186 14.05 -1.28 6.23
N LEU A 187 14.57 -0.47 5.32
CA LEU A 187 13.82 0.61 4.72
C LEU A 187 12.74 0.07 3.79
N ARG A 188 11.51 0.56 3.98
CA ARG A 188 10.35 0.27 3.14
C ARG A 188 9.59 1.56 2.84
N LEU A 189 8.78 1.52 1.78
CA LEU A 189 7.93 2.62 1.36
C LEU A 189 6.47 2.26 1.66
N LEU A 190 5.84 2.93 2.61
CA LEU A 190 4.42 2.74 2.93
C LEU A 190 3.57 3.63 2.01
N PRO A 191 2.68 3.09 1.16
CA PRO A 191 1.81 3.89 0.31
C PRO A 191 0.86 4.78 1.11
N LEU A 192 0.69 6.04 0.71
CA LEU A 192 -0.11 7.06 1.40
C LEU A 192 -1.56 7.20 0.88
N GLY A 193 -2.01 6.26 0.05
CA GLY A 193 -3.36 6.31 -0.54
C GLY A 193 -3.49 7.29 -1.71
N ARG A 194 -2.36 7.69 -2.31
CA ARG A 194 -2.28 8.58 -3.48
C ARG A 194 -1.46 7.95 -4.59
N TYR A 195 -1.83 8.24 -5.83
CA TYR A 195 -1.05 7.89 -7.01
C TYR A 195 -1.29 8.94 -8.08
N VAL A 196 -0.33 9.83 -8.24
CA VAL A 196 -0.42 11.01 -9.11
C VAL A 196 0.07 10.64 -10.50
N VAL A 197 -0.76 10.84 -11.52
CA VAL A 197 -0.41 10.73 -12.93
C VAL A 197 -0.83 12.03 -13.59
N ASP A 198 0.10 12.69 -14.28
CA ASP A 198 -0.13 13.99 -14.94
C ASP A 198 -0.78 15.04 -14.02
N GLY A 199 -0.30 15.11 -12.78
CA GLY A 199 -0.79 16.04 -11.75
C GLY A 199 -2.14 15.66 -11.13
N THR A 200 -2.77 14.56 -11.56
CA THR A 200 -4.07 14.10 -11.06
C THR A 200 -3.92 12.86 -10.18
N ASP A 201 -4.56 12.86 -9.00
CA ASP A 201 -4.63 11.66 -8.16
C ASP A 201 -5.59 10.62 -8.78
N ARG A 202 -5.05 9.47 -9.16
CA ARG A 202 -5.73 8.35 -9.81
C ARG A 202 -5.80 7.13 -8.91
N TYR A 203 -5.50 7.26 -7.61
CA TYR A 203 -5.33 6.11 -6.70
C TYR A 203 -6.54 5.17 -6.66
N ALA A 204 -7.75 5.69 -6.45
CA ALA A 204 -8.96 4.87 -6.35
C ALA A 204 -9.25 4.10 -7.65
N GLU A 205 -9.10 4.77 -8.80
CA GLU A 205 -9.22 4.14 -10.12
C GLU A 205 -8.18 3.03 -10.29
N ALA A 206 -6.94 3.29 -9.89
CA ALA A 206 -5.84 2.35 -9.98
C ALA A 206 -5.99 1.13 -9.05
N LEU A 207 -6.77 1.25 -7.98
CA LEU A 207 -7.17 0.14 -7.14
C LEU A 207 -8.31 -0.72 -7.72
N GLY A 208 -9.01 -0.23 -8.75
CA GLY A 208 -10.14 -0.93 -9.35
C GLY A 208 -11.34 -1.06 -8.40
N VAL A 209 -11.47 -0.13 -7.45
CA VAL A 209 -12.56 -0.12 -6.46
C VAL A 209 -13.32 1.18 -6.61
N GLN A 210 -14.65 1.08 -6.69
CA GLN A 210 -15.53 2.24 -6.71
C GLN A 210 -16.06 2.51 -5.29
N PRO A 211 -16.14 3.79 -4.87
CA PRO A 211 -16.82 4.13 -3.65
C PRO A 211 -18.33 3.80 -3.76
N PRO A 212 -19.03 3.57 -2.63
CA PRO A 212 -20.47 3.37 -2.64
C PRO A 212 -21.18 4.56 -3.30
N ALA A 213 -22.26 4.28 -4.04
CA ALA A 213 -23.06 5.32 -4.68
C ALA A 213 -23.60 6.29 -3.62
N LYS A 214 -23.47 7.60 -3.85
CA LYS A 214 -24.05 8.64 -2.98
C LYS A 214 -25.57 8.46 -2.94
N GLY A 215 -26.09 7.77 -1.93
CA GLY A 215 -27.52 7.50 -1.76
C GLY A 215 -27.85 6.21 -1.01
N GLU A 216 -26.94 5.24 -0.95
CA GLU A 216 -27.10 4.04 -0.15
C GLU A 216 -26.52 4.27 1.25
N ALA A 217 -27.22 5.08 2.05
CA ALA A 217 -27.03 5.01 3.49
C ALA A 217 -27.37 3.58 3.91
N GLN A 218 -26.36 2.82 4.34
CA GLN A 218 -26.56 1.51 4.94
C GLN A 218 -27.48 1.70 6.15
N THR A 219 -28.77 1.43 5.96
CA THR A 219 -29.69 1.16 7.06
C THR A 219 -29.17 -0.09 7.73
N ASN A 220 -28.35 0.11 8.76
CA ASN A 220 -28.01 -0.92 9.73
C ASN A 220 -29.34 -1.40 10.34
N THR A 221 -29.89 -2.46 9.75
CA THR A 221 -30.93 -3.25 10.37
C THR A 221 -30.23 -4.06 11.46
N ASN A 222 -30.03 -3.40 12.61
CA ASN A 222 -29.94 -4.10 13.87
C ASN A 222 -31.29 -4.81 14.05
N THR A 223 -31.43 -6.02 13.54
CA THR A 223 -32.38 -6.99 14.08
C THR A 223 -31.90 -7.31 15.49
N GLU A 224 -32.36 -6.48 16.44
CA GLU A 224 -32.61 -6.89 17.82
C GLU A 224 -33.48 -8.14 17.75
N THR A 225 -32.86 -9.32 17.78
CA THR A 225 -33.53 -10.53 18.25
C THR A 225 -33.75 -10.35 19.74
N ASP A 226 -34.87 -9.71 20.04
CA ASP A 226 -35.50 -9.53 21.34
C ASP A 226 -35.90 -10.92 21.87
N ASN A 227 -34.92 -11.66 22.42
CA ASN A 227 -35.13 -12.98 23.01
C ASN A 227 -35.73 -12.82 24.42
N LYS A 228 -37.01 -12.45 24.46
CA LYS A 228 -37.86 -12.58 25.66
C LYS A 228 -38.14 -14.05 25.92
N THR A 229 -37.23 -14.75 26.60
CA THR A 229 -37.57 -15.99 27.31
C THR A 229 -38.14 -15.61 28.67
N ASN A 230 -39.45 -15.46 28.67
CA ASN A 230 -40.29 -15.36 29.84
C ASN A 230 -40.61 -16.80 30.31
N THR A 231 -39.97 -17.27 31.37
CA THR A 231 -40.49 -18.38 32.19
C THR A 231 -40.17 -18.10 33.65
N GLY A 232 -41.10 -17.42 34.31
CA GLY A 232 -41.24 -17.54 35.75
C GLY A 232 -41.68 -18.97 36.08
N THR A 233 -40.97 -19.62 36.99
CA THR A 233 -41.57 -20.65 37.83
C THR A 233 -40.96 -20.52 39.22
N ASN A 234 -41.86 -20.23 40.15
CA ASN A 234 -41.65 -19.93 41.55
C ASN A 234 -41.99 -21.21 42.31
N ILE A 235 -41.02 -21.93 42.90
CA ILE A 235 -41.30 -23.02 43.85
C ILE A 235 -40.35 -22.93 45.04
N LYS A 236 -40.96 -22.46 46.14
CA LYS A 236 -40.79 -22.77 47.57
C LYS A 236 -39.64 -23.70 47.99
N THR A 237 -38.85 -23.18 48.93
CA THR A 237 -38.57 -23.69 50.29
C THR A 237 -38.77 -25.19 50.56
N ALA A 238 -37.69 -25.87 50.94
CA ALA A 238 -37.71 -26.93 51.94
C ALA A 238 -36.34 -27.01 52.66
N GLN A 239 -36.37 -26.77 53.97
CA GLN A 239 -35.38 -27.21 54.94
C GLN A 239 -35.49 -28.75 55.09
N GLU A 240 -34.38 -29.46 55.30
CA GLU A 240 -34.17 -30.49 56.36
C GLU A 240 -32.87 -31.30 56.15
N ALA A 241 -32.15 -31.54 57.26
CA ALA A 241 -31.15 -32.58 57.58
C ALA A 241 -29.96 -32.77 56.59
N VAL A 242 -28.69 -32.65 56.99
CA VAL A 242 -27.91 -33.39 58.03
C VAL A 242 -26.75 -32.54 58.55
#